data_AF-A0A5C5WWJ6-F1
#
_entry.id   AF-A0A5C5WWJ6-F1
#
_cell.length_a   1.000
_cell.length_b   1.000
_cell.length_c   1.000
_cell.angle_alpha   90.00
_cell.angle_beta   90.00
_cell.angle_gamma   90.00
#
_symmetry.space_group_name_H-M   'P 1'
#
loop_
_entity.id
_entity.type
_entity.pdbx_description
1 polymer ?
#
loop_
_entity_poly.entity_id
_entity_poly.type
_entity_poly.pdbx_seq_one_letter_code
_entity_poly.pdbx_strand_id
1 'polypeptide(L)'
;MNRSLLDAFSTTCIACVLIACVVIAGVSTATAQSDYVGRGSDADWRVAAQKRIDRHRKADLKITVQQEDGTKVRNAKVTAKLQRHAFNFGTAVDPRFFLPTEKSYDARYEKTLKRAFHAAVFENHMKWRAWAGGFGPHFSQTVTLNGLDWLNNNEFDVRGHAMIWPRYNSVPDDVRALLDIPHPTDSERQQLYDATFAQINDIGLATKGKVSAWDVINEPRTSFDIEDKLIGFTAPGQPAIASRTDLRKRWLNAAQTAAPDAMLVINDYAILPGGDNPTKPRMDNFTILRELVSAGAPVHAIGFQSHFKDLEFRPNGSRDVTGIPHVINLLDSYQREFGLPIQITEFDIQSDDADLKADYTRDFLMATFSHPSVDSLTFWGFWEGKMSSPEGALFDNDFNITPNGQAYLDLVQREWRTEAVGGTNSDGIFVTRGFKGEYLVTVEHGGQTQQVTGSLGDGELELVVTMAATAASQK
;
A
#
# COMPACT_ATOMS: atom_id res chain seq x y z
N MET A 1 50.38 -19.79 74.03
CA MET A 1 50.24 -19.78 75.50
C MET A 1 48.79 -19.48 75.84
N ASN A 2 48.24 -20.09 76.90
CA ASN A 2 46.92 -19.84 77.52
C ASN A 2 45.70 -19.95 76.58
N ARG A 3 44.91 -21.03 76.70
CA ARG A 3 43.83 -21.28 77.70
C ARG A 3 42.54 -20.54 77.29
N SER A 4 41.55 -21.18 76.66
CA SER A 4 40.70 -22.31 77.10
C SER A 4 39.60 -21.93 78.09
N LEU A 5 38.35 -22.23 77.73
CA LEU A 5 37.36 -22.83 78.62
C LEU A 5 36.33 -23.60 77.77
N LEU A 6 35.82 -24.69 78.34
CA LEU A 6 34.84 -25.62 77.77
C LEU A 6 33.54 -25.52 78.60
N ASP A 7 32.64 -26.50 78.39
CA ASP A 7 31.47 -26.83 79.23
C ASP A 7 30.20 -25.97 79.01
N ALA A 8 28.98 -26.52 79.05
CA ALA A 8 28.55 -27.93 79.07
C ALA A 8 27.03 -28.04 78.77
N PHE A 9 26.57 -29.22 78.29
CA PHE A 9 25.26 -29.88 78.53
C PHE A 9 24.01 -29.00 78.86
N SER A 10 22.82 -29.12 78.28
CA SER A 10 22.14 -30.12 77.43
C SER A 10 20.79 -29.48 76.95
N THR A 11 19.69 -30.06 76.43
CA THR A 11 19.17 -31.43 76.19
C THR A 11 18.08 -31.35 75.08
N THR A 12 17.83 -32.43 74.30
CA THR A 12 16.55 -32.86 73.62
C THR A 12 15.52 -31.83 73.04
N CYS A 13 14.83 -32.05 71.90
CA CYS A 13 14.61 -33.27 71.09
C CYS A 13 14.02 -32.95 69.69
N ILE A 14 14.13 -33.92 68.77
CA ILE A 14 13.25 -34.17 67.59
C ILE A 14 13.07 -33.04 66.54
N ALA A 15 13.62 -33.28 65.34
CA ALA A 15 13.00 -32.91 64.06
C ALA A 15 13.45 -33.91 62.97
N CYS A 16 12.57 -34.23 62.01
CA CYS A 16 12.83 -35.27 61.00
C CYS A 16 13.73 -34.79 59.84
N VAL A 17 14.67 -35.63 59.40
CA VAL A 17 15.34 -35.45 58.10
C VAL A 17 14.41 -35.97 57.00
N LEU A 18 13.67 -35.06 56.37
CA LEU A 18 12.94 -35.33 55.13
C LEU A 18 13.86 -35.07 53.93
N ILE A 19 14.17 -36.12 53.16
CA ILE A 19 14.89 -35.99 51.89
C ILE A 19 13.92 -35.40 50.86
N ALA A 20 13.97 -34.09 50.68
CA ALA A 20 13.22 -33.39 49.64
C ALA A 20 13.89 -33.62 48.28
N CYS A 21 13.47 -34.66 47.55
CA CYS A 21 13.76 -34.79 46.13
C CYS A 21 13.06 -33.64 45.39
N VAL A 22 13.81 -32.56 45.11
CA VAL A 22 13.34 -31.46 44.26
C VAL A 22 13.21 -31.98 42.83
N VAL A 23 12.01 -32.45 42.49
CA VAL A 23 11.61 -32.60 41.10
C VAL A 23 11.55 -31.19 40.51
N ILE A 24 12.59 -30.82 39.78
CA ILE A 24 12.54 -29.64 38.91
C ILE A 24 11.56 -30.00 37.78
N ALA A 25 10.29 -29.74 38.02
CA ALA A 25 9.30 -29.72 36.96
C ALA A 25 9.75 -28.67 35.96
N GLY A 26 10.23 -29.13 34.81
CA GLY A 26 10.64 -28.25 33.72
C GLY A 26 9.41 -27.45 33.28
N VAL A 27 9.31 -26.21 33.74
CA VAL A 27 8.34 -25.25 33.21
C VAL A 27 8.76 -24.99 31.77
N SER A 28 8.15 -25.74 30.85
CA SER A 28 8.17 -25.39 29.44
C SER A 28 7.50 -24.03 29.32
N THR A 29 8.32 -22.98 29.26
CA THR A 29 7.88 -21.65 28.87
C THR A 29 7.56 -21.71 27.38
N ALA A 30 6.39 -22.29 27.07
CA ALA A 30 5.82 -22.26 25.74
C ALA A 30 5.69 -20.78 25.35
N THR A 31 6.55 -20.35 24.43
CA THR A 31 6.47 -19.02 23.82
C THR A 31 5.08 -18.89 23.23
N ALA A 32 4.30 -17.92 23.72
CA ALA A 32 2.95 -17.70 23.24
C ALA A 32 3.02 -17.42 21.73
N GLN A 33 2.34 -18.25 20.93
CA GLN A 33 2.28 -18.09 19.48
C GLN A 33 1.75 -16.71 19.15
N SER A 34 2.36 -16.06 18.16
CA SER A 34 1.90 -14.75 17.69
C SER A 34 0.46 -14.82 17.17
N ASP A 35 -0.32 -13.80 17.47
CA ASP A 35 -1.72 -13.68 17.09
C ASP A 35 -2.09 -12.20 16.89
N TYR A 36 -3.36 -11.93 16.55
CA TYR A 36 -3.93 -10.59 16.51
C TYR A 36 -5.43 -10.58 16.78
N VAL A 37 -5.91 -9.47 17.36
CA VAL A 37 -7.34 -9.31 17.66
C VAL A 37 -8.14 -9.32 16.35
N GLY A 38 -9.03 -10.31 16.24
CA GLY A 38 -9.86 -10.55 15.06
C GLY A 38 -9.38 -11.64 14.09
N ARG A 39 -8.32 -12.41 14.41
CA ARG A 39 -7.88 -13.56 13.59
C ARG A 39 -8.89 -14.70 13.54
N GLY A 40 -9.57 -15.01 14.64
CA GLY A 40 -10.52 -16.13 14.77
C GLY A 40 -11.51 -16.26 13.60
N SER A 41 -11.80 -17.47 13.15
CA SER A 41 -12.50 -17.73 11.87
C SER A 41 -13.92 -17.18 11.81
N ASP A 42 -14.57 -17.00 12.95
CA ASP A 42 -15.92 -16.46 13.16
C ASP A 42 -15.97 -14.93 13.34
N ALA A 43 -14.84 -14.22 13.29
CA ALA A 43 -14.77 -12.80 13.65
C ALA A 43 -15.74 -11.88 12.87
N ASP A 44 -16.71 -11.30 13.59
CA ASP A 44 -17.81 -10.44 13.09
C ASP A 44 -17.38 -9.34 12.11
N TRP A 45 -16.17 -8.79 12.29
CA TRP A 45 -15.65 -7.71 11.45
C TRP A 45 -15.56 -8.13 9.97
N ARG A 46 -15.36 -9.43 9.66
CA ARG A 46 -15.39 -9.95 8.26
C ARG A 46 -16.78 -9.87 7.65
N VAL A 47 -17.82 -10.15 8.42
CA VAL A 47 -19.23 -10.01 7.98
C VAL A 47 -19.57 -8.54 7.75
N ALA A 48 -19.06 -7.64 8.58
CA ALA A 48 -19.17 -6.19 8.37
C ALA A 48 -18.37 -5.73 7.13
N ALA A 49 -17.16 -6.25 6.93
CA ALA A 49 -16.32 -5.95 5.77
C ALA A 49 -17.00 -6.39 4.46
N GLN A 50 -17.58 -7.59 4.40
CA GLN A 50 -18.28 -8.06 3.20
C GLN A 50 -19.50 -7.20 2.84
N LYS A 51 -20.26 -6.71 3.84
CA LYS A 51 -21.35 -5.75 3.64
C LYS A 51 -20.85 -4.39 3.11
N ARG A 52 -19.71 -3.91 3.60
CA ARG A 52 -19.06 -2.70 3.08
C ARG A 52 -18.52 -2.91 1.66
N ILE A 53 -17.92 -4.07 1.35
CA ILE A 53 -17.44 -4.41 0.00
C ILE A 53 -18.60 -4.35 -1.01
N ASP A 54 -19.74 -4.98 -0.73
CA ASP A 54 -20.89 -4.92 -1.66
C ASP A 54 -21.47 -3.50 -1.79
N ARG A 55 -21.50 -2.71 -0.71
CA ARG A 55 -21.94 -1.31 -0.75
C ARG A 55 -21.00 -0.39 -1.53
N HIS A 56 -19.68 -0.51 -1.33
CA HIS A 56 -18.70 0.50 -1.75
C HIS A 56 -17.86 0.09 -2.96
N ARG A 57 -17.59 -1.21 -3.16
CA ARG A 57 -16.76 -1.73 -4.27
C ARG A 57 -17.56 -2.40 -5.38
N LYS A 58 -18.88 -2.53 -5.21
CA LYS A 58 -19.80 -3.02 -6.24
C LYS A 58 -20.87 -2.00 -6.58
N ALA A 59 -21.36 -2.08 -7.81
CA ALA A 59 -22.47 -1.28 -8.33
C ALA A 59 -23.29 -2.12 -9.33
N ASP A 60 -24.44 -1.61 -9.75
CA ASP A 60 -25.37 -2.34 -10.60
C ASP A 60 -25.04 -2.13 -12.09
N LEU A 61 -25.25 -3.17 -12.88
CA LEU A 61 -24.88 -3.26 -14.29
C LEU A 61 -26.10 -3.71 -15.09
N LYS A 62 -26.54 -2.88 -16.03
CA LYS A 62 -27.75 -3.08 -16.83
C LYS A 62 -27.41 -3.06 -18.32
N ILE A 63 -27.59 -4.21 -18.96
CA ILE A 63 -27.26 -4.43 -20.36
C ILE A 63 -28.56 -4.64 -21.13
N THR A 64 -28.87 -3.71 -22.03
CA THR A 64 -30.05 -3.72 -22.90
C THR A 64 -29.66 -4.18 -24.30
N VAL A 65 -30.18 -5.33 -24.74
CA VAL A 65 -29.93 -5.87 -26.07
C VAL A 65 -31.13 -5.60 -26.98
N GLN A 66 -30.86 -5.02 -28.15
CA GLN A 66 -31.87 -4.66 -29.15
C GLN A 66 -31.37 -4.89 -30.57
N GLN A 67 -32.26 -4.85 -31.56
CA GLN A 67 -31.91 -4.80 -32.97
C GLN A 67 -31.77 -3.34 -33.44
N GLU A 68 -31.31 -3.14 -34.68
CA GLU A 68 -31.11 -1.82 -35.30
C GLU A 68 -32.40 -0.96 -35.36
N ASP A 69 -33.57 -1.58 -35.43
CA ASP A 69 -34.89 -0.94 -35.39
C ASP A 69 -35.37 -0.61 -33.96
N GLY A 70 -34.59 -0.96 -32.93
CA GLY A 70 -34.94 -0.82 -31.52
C GLY A 70 -35.71 -2.00 -30.92
N THR A 71 -36.08 -3.01 -31.71
CA THR A 71 -36.78 -4.22 -31.24
C THR A 71 -35.94 -4.96 -30.20
N LYS A 72 -36.53 -5.22 -29.03
CA LYS A 72 -35.81 -5.81 -27.89
C LYS A 72 -35.53 -7.30 -28.08
N VAL A 73 -34.28 -7.71 -27.84
CA VAL A 73 -33.82 -9.08 -28.07
C VAL A 73 -33.91 -9.86 -26.76
N ARG A 74 -34.99 -10.63 -26.60
CA ARG A 74 -35.21 -11.56 -25.50
C ARG A 74 -34.32 -12.81 -25.63
N ASN A 75 -33.89 -13.39 -24.51
CA ASN A 75 -33.05 -14.59 -24.43
C ASN A 75 -31.72 -14.46 -25.21
N ALA A 76 -31.16 -13.26 -25.35
CA ALA A 76 -29.75 -13.09 -25.69
C ALA A 76 -28.90 -13.52 -24.49
N LYS A 77 -27.87 -14.35 -24.72
CA LYS A 77 -26.89 -14.73 -23.69
C LYS A 77 -25.92 -13.58 -23.50
N VAL A 78 -25.84 -13.06 -22.29
CA VAL A 78 -24.95 -11.95 -21.92
C VAL A 78 -23.89 -12.47 -20.96
N THR A 79 -22.63 -12.15 -21.25
CA THR A 79 -21.47 -12.41 -20.39
C THR A 79 -20.81 -11.07 -20.08
N ALA A 80 -20.85 -10.64 -18.82
CA ALA A 80 -20.22 -9.41 -18.34
C ALA A 80 -19.00 -9.75 -17.48
N LYS A 81 -17.79 -9.47 -17.99
CA LYS A 81 -16.52 -9.84 -17.37
C LYS A 81 -15.68 -8.62 -17.03
N LEU A 82 -15.35 -8.46 -15.75
CA LEU A 82 -14.42 -7.45 -15.25
C LEU A 82 -13.01 -7.74 -15.81
N GLN A 83 -12.44 -6.78 -16.54
CA GLN A 83 -11.08 -6.82 -17.06
C GLN A 83 -10.10 -6.26 -16.01
N ARG A 84 -10.27 -4.98 -15.67
CA ARG A 84 -9.44 -4.22 -14.71
C ARG A 84 -10.33 -3.69 -13.58
N HIS A 85 -9.82 -3.72 -12.34
CA HIS A 85 -10.50 -3.19 -11.16
C HIS A 85 -10.47 -1.67 -11.12
N ALA A 86 -11.44 -1.04 -10.44
CA ALA A 86 -11.36 0.38 -10.06
C ALA A 86 -10.55 0.61 -8.77
N PHE A 87 -10.21 -0.45 -8.03
CA PHE A 87 -9.33 -0.39 -6.86
C PHE A 87 -7.91 -0.82 -7.25
N ASN A 88 -6.91 0.01 -6.94
CA ASN A 88 -5.55 -0.23 -7.39
C ASN A 88 -4.81 -1.22 -6.49
N PHE A 89 -4.75 -2.48 -6.93
CA PHE A 89 -3.91 -3.53 -6.34
C PHE A 89 -2.53 -3.55 -7.02
N GLY A 90 -1.48 -3.23 -6.26
CA GLY A 90 -0.15 -2.97 -6.79
C GLY A 90 1.01 -3.56 -6.01
N THR A 91 2.23 -3.32 -6.52
CA THR A 91 3.48 -3.74 -5.87
C THR A 91 4.63 -2.76 -6.17
N ALA A 92 5.59 -2.66 -5.26
CA ALA A 92 6.90 -2.11 -5.56
C ALA A 92 7.63 -2.99 -6.58
N VAL A 93 8.32 -2.35 -7.52
CA VAL A 93 9.05 -3.00 -8.62
C VAL A 93 10.40 -2.32 -8.89
N ASP A 94 11.24 -3.01 -9.66
CA ASP A 94 12.52 -2.50 -10.17
C ASP A 94 12.57 -2.71 -11.69
N PRO A 95 12.61 -1.64 -12.53
CA PRO A 95 12.61 -1.74 -14.00
C PRO A 95 13.70 -2.64 -14.57
N ARG A 96 14.79 -2.86 -13.82
CA ARG A 96 15.90 -3.74 -14.24
C ARG A 96 15.51 -5.21 -14.39
N PHE A 97 14.33 -5.62 -13.87
CA PHE A 97 13.82 -6.98 -13.93
C PHE A 97 12.70 -7.20 -14.96
N PHE A 98 12.11 -6.13 -15.52
CA PHE A 98 11.04 -6.21 -16.52
C PHE A 98 11.31 -5.46 -17.84
N LEU A 99 12.36 -4.63 -17.92
CA LEU A 99 12.84 -4.06 -19.18
C LEU A 99 13.80 -5.04 -19.88
N PRO A 100 13.51 -5.54 -21.10
CA PRO A 100 14.39 -6.48 -21.82
C PRO A 100 15.76 -5.91 -22.21
N THR A 101 15.99 -4.61 -22.04
CA THR A 101 17.30 -3.95 -22.23
C THR A 101 18.22 -4.09 -21.03
N GLU A 102 17.70 -4.42 -19.85
CA GLU A 102 18.46 -4.46 -18.60
C GLU A 102 19.00 -5.85 -18.28
N LYS A 103 20.22 -5.91 -17.74
CA LYS A 103 20.94 -7.17 -17.49
C LYS A 103 20.24 -8.11 -16.49
N SER A 104 19.34 -7.59 -15.65
CA SER A 104 18.62 -8.37 -14.63
C SER A 104 17.22 -8.81 -15.05
N TYR A 105 16.86 -8.63 -16.33
CA TYR A 105 15.55 -8.99 -16.87
C TYR A 105 15.21 -10.47 -16.66
N ASP A 106 14.03 -10.75 -16.10
CA ASP A 106 13.47 -12.09 -16.00
C ASP A 106 12.02 -12.08 -16.52
N ALA A 107 11.77 -12.85 -17.58
CA ALA A 107 10.44 -13.00 -18.16
C ALA A 107 9.41 -13.60 -17.17
N ARG A 108 9.84 -14.31 -16.12
CA ARG A 108 8.99 -14.77 -15.00
C ARG A 108 8.53 -13.59 -14.13
N TYR A 109 9.42 -12.63 -13.88
CA TYR A 109 9.09 -11.40 -13.17
C TYR A 109 8.08 -10.57 -13.97
N GLU A 110 8.37 -10.32 -15.25
CA GLU A 110 7.48 -9.58 -16.16
C GLU A 110 6.09 -10.20 -16.23
N LYS A 111 6.01 -11.52 -16.48
CA LYS A 111 4.76 -12.28 -16.58
C LYS A 111 3.99 -12.32 -15.25
N THR A 112 4.68 -12.39 -14.12
CA THR A 112 4.05 -12.42 -12.80
C THR A 112 3.48 -11.05 -12.45
N LEU A 113 4.23 -9.97 -12.71
CA LEU A 113 3.80 -8.59 -12.53
C LEU A 113 2.49 -8.32 -13.30
N LYS A 114 2.47 -8.58 -14.62
CA LYS A 114 1.29 -8.40 -15.50
C LYS A 114 0.08 -9.24 -15.11
N ARG A 115 0.29 -10.40 -14.49
CA ARG A 115 -0.79 -11.32 -14.08
C ARG A 115 -1.40 -10.94 -12.73
N ALA A 116 -0.57 -10.46 -11.80
CA ALA A 116 -0.93 -10.36 -10.39
C ALA A 116 -1.35 -8.94 -9.96
N PHE A 117 -0.93 -7.89 -10.67
CA PHE A 117 -1.10 -6.49 -10.25
C PHE A 117 -1.56 -5.58 -11.40
N HIS A 118 -2.17 -4.46 -11.05
CA HIS A 118 -2.59 -3.40 -11.98
C HIS A 118 -2.03 -2.01 -11.59
N ALA A 119 -1.27 -1.93 -10.49
CA ALA A 119 -0.59 -0.72 -10.05
C ALA A 119 0.86 -1.00 -9.65
N ALA A 120 1.72 0.02 -9.70
CA ALA A 120 3.14 -0.12 -9.44
C ALA A 120 3.75 1.12 -8.78
N VAL A 121 4.85 0.92 -8.05
CA VAL A 121 5.74 1.98 -7.53
C VAL A 121 7.18 1.54 -7.71
N PHE A 122 8.10 2.47 -7.98
CA PHE A 122 9.52 2.11 -8.00
C PHE A 122 10.10 2.09 -6.59
N GLU A 123 10.54 0.90 -6.16
CA GLU A 123 11.14 0.67 -4.83
C GLU A 123 12.30 1.64 -4.56
N ASN A 124 13.05 2.04 -5.61
CA ASN A 124 14.19 2.94 -5.45
C ASN A 124 14.41 3.98 -6.57
N HIS A 125 14.05 3.72 -7.84
CA HIS A 125 14.48 4.55 -9.00
C HIS A 125 13.96 6.00 -9.02
N MET A 126 12.96 6.36 -8.21
CA MET A 126 12.40 7.72 -8.11
C MET A 126 12.71 8.43 -6.79
N LYS A 127 13.55 7.84 -5.93
CA LYS A 127 14.08 8.50 -4.73
C LYS A 127 15.20 9.46 -5.14
N TRP A 128 15.23 10.67 -4.56
CA TRP A 128 16.17 11.74 -4.93
C TRP A 128 17.62 11.27 -5.16
N ARG A 129 18.25 10.59 -4.19
CA ARG A 129 19.62 10.08 -4.36
C ARG A 129 19.80 9.07 -5.51
N ALA A 130 18.78 8.28 -5.85
CA ALA A 130 18.83 7.35 -6.98
C ALA A 130 18.58 8.06 -8.33
N TRP A 131 17.63 8.99 -8.35
CA TRP A 131 17.31 9.85 -9.50
C TRP A 131 18.54 10.67 -9.95
N ALA A 132 19.31 11.16 -8.98
CA ALA A 132 20.60 11.84 -9.19
C ALA A 132 21.80 10.90 -9.45
N GLY A 133 21.60 9.61 -9.70
CA GLY A 133 22.66 8.64 -10.02
C GLY A 133 23.50 8.13 -8.84
N GLY A 134 23.25 8.61 -7.62
CA GLY A 134 24.00 8.29 -6.39
C GLY A 134 23.88 6.84 -5.88
N PHE A 135 23.12 5.99 -6.59
CA PHE A 135 23.05 4.52 -6.39
C PHE A 135 23.81 3.73 -7.48
N GLY A 136 24.51 4.40 -8.40
CA GLY A 136 25.30 3.77 -9.47
C GLY A 136 24.60 3.77 -10.83
N PRO A 137 25.30 3.35 -11.92
CA PRO A 137 24.95 3.68 -13.30
C PRO A 137 23.60 3.11 -13.81
N HIS A 138 23.04 2.10 -13.15
CA HIS A 138 21.73 1.53 -13.49
C HIS A 138 20.55 2.29 -12.86
N PHE A 139 20.81 3.24 -11.97
CA PHE A 139 19.83 4.19 -11.47
C PHE A 139 20.06 5.51 -12.21
N SER A 140 19.32 5.70 -13.29
CA SER A 140 19.40 6.90 -14.13
C SER A 140 18.01 7.28 -14.62
N GLN A 141 17.83 8.56 -14.94
CA GLN A 141 16.56 9.07 -15.48
C GLN A 141 16.10 8.27 -16.70
N THR A 142 17.02 7.85 -17.60
CA THR A 142 16.70 7.02 -18.77
C THR A 142 16.09 5.67 -18.41
N VAL A 143 16.68 4.92 -17.46
CA VAL A 143 16.14 3.62 -17.00
C VAL A 143 14.80 3.81 -16.30
N THR A 144 14.68 4.88 -15.51
CA THR A 144 13.44 5.25 -14.80
C THR A 144 12.31 5.58 -15.78
N LEU A 145 12.55 6.47 -16.75
CA LEU A 145 11.56 6.89 -17.74
C LEU A 145 11.16 5.74 -18.67
N ASN A 146 12.11 4.93 -19.14
CA ASN A 146 11.80 3.71 -19.91
C ASN A 146 10.92 2.73 -19.10
N GLY A 147 11.17 2.62 -17.80
CA GLY A 147 10.35 1.82 -16.88
C GLY A 147 8.93 2.37 -16.73
N LEU A 148 8.78 3.70 -16.57
CA LEU A 148 7.47 4.36 -16.49
C LEU A 148 6.69 4.20 -17.79
N ASP A 149 7.33 4.39 -18.93
CA ASP A 149 6.71 4.18 -20.25
C ASP A 149 6.30 2.73 -20.44
N TRP A 150 7.12 1.77 -20.00
CA TRP A 150 6.74 0.36 -20.03
C TRP A 150 5.51 0.08 -19.14
N LEU A 151 5.44 0.62 -17.93
CA LEU A 151 4.30 0.43 -17.03
C LEU A 151 3.01 1.02 -17.61
N ASN A 152 3.06 2.27 -18.08
CA ASN A 152 1.91 2.96 -18.69
C ASN A 152 1.44 2.23 -19.96
N ASN A 153 2.37 1.76 -20.83
CA ASN A 153 2.05 0.97 -22.02
C ASN A 153 1.48 -0.43 -21.72
N ASN A 154 1.53 -0.89 -20.47
CA ASN A 154 0.88 -2.12 -20.00
C ASN A 154 -0.27 -1.84 -19.01
N GLU A 155 -0.85 -0.63 -19.09
CA GLU A 155 -2.03 -0.18 -18.33
C GLU A 155 -1.88 -0.22 -16.79
N PHE A 156 -0.65 -0.07 -16.27
CA PHE A 156 -0.43 0.09 -14.83
C PHE A 156 -0.71 1.52 -14.36
N ASP A 157 -1.43 1.66 -13.26
CA ASP A 157 -1.45 2.89 -12.46
C ASP A 157 -0.11 3.02 -11.71
N VAL A 158 0.58 4.15 -11.85
CA VAL A 158 1.95 4.28 -11.32
C VAL A 158 2.04 5.37 -10.26
N ARG A 159 2.56 5.02 -9.08
CA ARG A 159 2.90 5.97 -8.02
C ARG A 159 4.37 6.36 -8.10
N GLY A 160 4.66 7.66 -7.99
CA GLY A 160 6.00 8.17 -7.81
C GLY A 160 6.43 8.17 -6.34
N HIS A 161 7.60 7.62 -6.05
CA HIS A 161 8.17 7.55 -4.70
C HIS A 161 9.68 7.84 -4.75
N ALA A 162 10.19 8.96 -4.21
CA ALA A 162 9.49 10.06 -3.54
C ALA A 162 10.24 11.37 -3.81
N MET A 163 9.52 12.49 -3.96
CA MET A 163 10.13 13.77 -4.36
C MET A 163 11.12 14.29 -3.32
N ILE A 164 10.68 14.40 -2.06
CA ILE A 164 11.50 14.79 -0.92
C ILE A 164 11.38 13.72 0.17
N TRP A 165 12.52 13.13 0.53
CA TRP A 165 12.69 12.31 1.72
C TRP A 165 13.78 12.99 2.56
N PRO A 166 13.42 13.89 3.49
CA PRO A 166 14.34 14.91 4.01
C PRO A 166 15.24 14.37 5.14
N ARG A 167 15.97 13.30 4.84
CA ARG A 167 16.96 12.68 5.72
C ARG A 167 18.28 12.46 4.99
N TYR A 168 19.40 12.59 5.71
CA TYR A 168 20.77 12.58 5.18
C TYR A 168 21.04 11.42 4.20
N ASN A 169 20.65 10.19 4.54
CA ASN A 169 20.94 9.02 3.70
C ASN A 169 20.12 8.93 2.39
N SER A 170 19.09 9.77 2.23
CA SER A 170 18.15 9.75 1.10
C SER A 170 18.41 10.84 0.04
N VAL A 171 19.31 11.79 0.32
CA VAL A 171 19.67 12.91 -0.58
C VAL A 171 21.04 12.68 -1.25
N PRO A 172 21.35 13.34 -2.39
CA PRO A 172 22.63 13.16 -3.09
C PRO A 172 23.81 13.80 -2.34
N ASP A 173 25.02 13.48 -2.79
CA ASP A 173 26.27 13.68 -2.02
C ASP A 173 26.66 15.16 -1.84
N ASP A 174 26.25 16.03 -2.75
CA ASP A 174 26.35 17.50 -2.66
C ASP A 174 25.40 18.08 -1.60
N VAL A 175 24.14 17.61 -1.57
CA VAL A 175 23.17 17.97 -0.54
C VAL A 175 23.61 17.45 0.82
N ARG A 176 24.19 16.24 0.90
CA ARG A 176 24.82 15.72 2.14
C ARG A 176 25.93 16.64 2.64
N ALA A 177 26.81 17.11 1.76
CA ALA A 177 27.88 18.05 2.13
C ALA A 177 27.34 19.38 2.70
N LEU A 178 26.17 19.87 2.24
CA LEU A 178 25.48 21.03 2.83
C LEU A 178 24.86 20.71 4.21
N LEU A 179 24.33 19.50 4.40
CA LEU A 179 23.80 19.04 5.69
C LEU A 179 24.91 18.81 6.74
N ASP A 180 26.11 18.45 6.32
CA ASP A 180 27.27 18.25 7.22
C ASP A 180 27.81 19.56 7.81
N ILE A 181 27.50 20.73 7.23
CA ILE A 181 27.89 22.04 7.77
C ILE A 181 27.10 22.32 9.07
N PRO A 182 27.75 22.49 10.24
CA PRO A 182 27.03 22.66 11.52
C PRO A 182 26.26 23.99 11.61
N HIS A 183 26.83 25.05 11.04
CA HIS A 183 26.30 26.41 11.08
C HIS A 183 26.34 27.03 9.67
N PRO A 184 25.47 26.60 8.73
CA PRO A 184 25.51 27.06 7.37
C PRO A 184 25.12 28.54 7.28
N THR A 185 25.91 29.28 6.50
CA THR A 185 25.65 30.66 6.09
C THR A 185 24.38 30.74 5.24
N ASP A 186 23.84 31.95 5.06
CA ASP A 186 22.70 32.17 4.17
C ASP A 186 22.96 31.75 2.71
N SER A 187 24.21 31.71 2.26
CA SER A 187 24.58 31.19 0.93
C SER A 187 24.47 29.66 0.84
N GLU A 188 24.87 28.94 1.89
CA GLU A 188 24.77 27.47 1.96
C GLU A 188 23.33 27.03 2.24
N ARG A 189 22.58 27.82 3.02
CA ARG A 189 21.13 27.68 3.20
C ARG A 189 20.37 27.93 1.89
N GLN A 190 20.77 28.92 1.10
CA GLN A 190 20.18 29.16 -0.22
C GLN A 190 20.42 27.98 -1.17
N GLN A 191 21.65 27.44 -1.22
CA GLN A 191 21.95 26.24 -2.02
C GLN A 191 21.13 25.03 -1.59
N LEU A 192 20.99 24.79 -0.27
CA LEU A 192 20.18 23.69 0.26
C LEU A 192 18.67 23.88 -0.03
N TYR A 193 18.17 25.12 0.08
CA TYR A 193 16.82 25.48 -0.31
C TYR A 193 16.59 25.19 -1.80
N ASP A 194 17.39 25.79 -2.68
CA ASP A 194 17.25 25.66 -4.14
C ASP A 194 17.37 24.22 -4.61
N ALA A 195 18.25 23.41 -4.01
CA ALA A 195 18.38 21.99 -4.31
C ALA A 195 17.06 21.21 -4.12
N THR A 196 16.28 21.53 -3.07
CA THR A 196 14.97 20.86 -2.84
C THR A 196 13.93 21.25 -3.89
N PHE A 197 13.86 22.53 -4.27
CA PHE A 197 12.92 22.99 -5.30
C PHE A 197 13.35 22.56 -6.70
N ALA A 198 14.66 22.48 -6.97
CA ALA A 198 15.20 21.91 -8.20
C ALA A 198 14.82 20.43 -8.34
N GLN A 199 14.99 19.61 -7.29
CA GLN A 199 14.58 18.20 -7.30
C GLN A 199 13.09 18.02 -7.57
N ILE A 200 12.22 18.77 -6.88
CA ILE A 200 10.76 18.68 -7.06
C ILE A 200 10.37 19.03 -8.50
N ASN A 201 10.95 20.10 -9.06
CA ASN A 201 10.67 20.53 -10.43
C ASN A 201 11.21 19.53 -11.46
N ASP A 202 12.46 19.07 -11.34
CA ASP A 202 13.09 18.15 -12.29
C ASP A 202 12.33 16.82 -12.38
N ILE A 203 12.13 16.14 -11.25
CA ILE A 203 11.44 14.85 -11.24
C ILE A 203 9.95 15.00 -11.56
N GLY A 204 9.30 16.08 -11.11
CA GLY A 204 7.89 16.35 -11.39
C GLY A 204 7.62 16.61 -12.87
N LEU A 205 8.44 17.44 -13.52
CA LEU A 205 8.31 17.75 -14.95
C LEU A 205 8.69 16.56 -15.83
N ALA A 206 9.77 15.82 -15.49
CA ALA A 206 10.20 14.65 -16.25
C ALA A 206 9.18 13.49 -16.22
N THR A 207 8.40 13.38 -15.13
CA THR A 207 7.40 12.32 -14.94
C THR A 207 5.95 12.76 -15.18
N LYS A 208 5.74 14.00 -15.63
CA LYS A 208 4.40 14.54 -15.85
C LYS A 208 3.57 13.67 -16.79
N GLY A 209 2.37 13.30 -16.36
CA GLY A 209 1.46 12.42 -17.11
C GLY A 209 1.89 10.94 -17.17
N LYS A 210 2.89 10.51 -16.38
CA LYS A 210 3.35 9.11 -16.27
C LYS A 210 3.05 8.47 -14.91
N VAL A 211 2.49 9.23 -13.96
CA VAL A 211 2.15 8.80 -12.60
C VAL A 211 0.82 9.40 -12.16
N SER A 212 0.03 8.64 -11.39
CA SER A 212 -1.27 9.00 -10.82
C SER A 212 -1.14 9.76 -9.48
N ALA A 213 -0.11 9.42 -8.71
CA ALA A 213 0.15 9.96 -7.38
C ALA A 213 1.65 10.13 -7.15
N TRP A 214 2.01 11.07 -6.28
CA TRP A 214 3.37 11.33 -5.83
C TRP A 214 3.45 11.31 -4.30
N ASP A 215 4.30 10.46 -3.73
CA ASP A 215 4.80 10.66 -2.37
C ASP A 215 5.71 11.89 -2.38
N VAL A 216 5.14 13.07 -2.11
CA VAL A 216 5.85 14.35 -2.18
C VAL A 216 6.81 14.48 -1.01
N ILE A 217 6.34 14.10 0.19
CA ILE A 217 7.12 14.15 1.43
C ILE A 217 7.01 12.80 2.12
N ASN A 218 8.16 12.10 2.21
CA ASN A 218 8.26 10.78 2.81
C ASN A 218 8.85 10.83 4.23
N GLU A 219 8.26 10.08 5.15
CA GLU A 219 8.60 9.99 6.58
C GLU A 219 8.74 11.34 7.34
N PRO A 220 7.86 12.35 7.15
CA PRO A 220 8.00 13.67 7.79
C PRO A 220 7.99 13.66 9.33
N ARG A 221 7.66 12.54 9.99
CA ARG A 221 7.80 12.39 11.45
C ARG A 221 9.25 12.17 11.89
N THR A 222 10.07 11.48 11.11
CA THR A 222 11.46 11.12 11.48
C THR A 222 12.53 11.61 10.51
N SER A 223 12.13 12.05 9.32
CA SER A 223 12.97 12.77 8.37
C SER A 223 12.68 14.26 8.52
N PHE A 224 13.69 15.03 8.90
CA PHE A 224 13.62 16.51 9.00
C PHE A 224 15.00 17.20 8.97
N ASP A 225 16.04 16.50 8.51
CA ASP A 225 17.43 16.99 8.52
C ASP A 225 17.59 18.24 7.64
N ILE A 226 16.77 18.37 6.60
CA ILE A 226 16.73 19.54 5.72
C ILE A 226 16.03 20.71 6.41
N GLU A 227 14.84 20.49 6.98
CA GLU A 227 14.09 21.56 7.65
C GLU A 227 14.89 22.17 8.80
N ASP A 228 15.61 21.36 9.58
CA ASP A 228 16.38 21.86 10.74
C ASP A 228 17.59 22.75 10.36
N LYS A 229 18.00 22.74 9.08
CA LYS A 229 18.96 23.72 8.52
C LYS A 229 18.28 24.98 7.97
N LEU A 230 17.03 24.86 7.52
CA LEU A 230 16.30 25.90 6.77
C LEU A 230 15.28 26.68 7.62
N ILE A 231 14.88 26.23 8.80
CA ILE A 231 14.04 27.04 9.71
C ILE A 231 14.74 28.37 10.03
N GLY A 232 13.96 29.46 9.97
CA GLY A 232 14.44 30.84 10.11
C GLY A 232 15.15 31.41 8.88
N PHE A 233 15.50 30.59 7.88
CA PHE A 233 16.12 31.09 6.65
C PHE A 233 15.12 31.90 5.80
N THR A 234 15.61 32.93 5.10
CA THR A 234 14.81 33.82 4.24
C THR A 234 15.40 33.82 2.82
N ALA A 235 14.84 32.97 1.96
CA ALA A 235 15.21 32.96 0.53
C ALA A 235 14.81 34.29 -0.16
N PRO A 236 15.55 34.78 -1.17
CA PRO A 236 15.24 36.02 -1.86
C PRO A 236 13.80 36.09 -2.39
N GLY A 237 13.10 37.18 -2.04
CA GLY A 237 11.70 37.39 -2.44
C GLY A 237 10.66 36.53 -1.70
N GLN A 238 11.07 35.72 -0.72
CA GLN A 238 10.19 34.88 0.10
C GLN A 238 10.16 35.36 1.56
N PRO A 239 9.08 35.09 2.31
CA PRO A 239 9.09 35.24 3.77
C PRO A 239 10.01 34.18 4.41
N ALA A 240 10.54 34.50 5.60
CA ALA A 240 11.30 33.56 6.42
C ALA A 240 10.54 32.24 6.63
N ILE A 241 11.26 31.12 6.68
CA ILE A 241 10.68 29.80 6.93
C ILE A 241 10.31 29.69 8.42
N ALA A 242 9.01 29.78 8.71
CA ALA A 242 8.51 29.91 10.09
C ALA A 242 8.49 28.58 10.87
N SER A 243 8.34 27.45 10.18
CA SER A 243 8.29 26.12 10.78
C SER A 243 8.57 25.02 9.75
N ARG A 244 8.70 23.76 10.21
CA ARG A 244 8.73 22.59 9.32
C ARG A 244 7.48 22.53 8.44
N THR A 245 6.30 22.80 9.01
CA THR A 245 5.00 22.79 8.31
C THR A 245 4.91 23.86 7.22
N ASP A 246 5.52 25.03 7.41
CA ASP A 246 5.65 26.06 6.36
C ASP A 246 6.51 25.56 5.19
N LEU A 247 7.73 25.08 5.44
CA LEU A 247 8.60 24.55 4.37
C LEU A 247 7.97 23.36 3.63
N ARG A 248 7.33 22.43 4.37
CA ARG A 248 6.58 21.30 3.80
C ARG A 248 5.41 21.77 2.93
N LYS A 249 4.70 22.83 3.32
CA LYS A 249 3.68 23.47 2.47
C LYS A 249 4.29 24.09 1.21
N ARG A 250 5.47 24.72 1.29
CA ARG A 250 6.17 25.25 0.10
C ARG A 250 6.58 24.14 -0.87
N TRP A 251 7.07 23.00 -0.38
CA TRP A 251 7.36 21.82 -1.21
C TRP A 251 6.10 21.24 -1.88
N LEU A 252 4.98 21.12 -1.16
CA LEU A 252 3.70 20.68 -1.73
C LEU A 252 3.19 21.63 -2.82
N ASN A 253 3.31 22.96 -2.62
CA ASN A 253 2.96 23.95 -3.66
C ASN A 253 3.85 23.85 -4.91
N ALA A 254 5.14 23.54 -4.74
CA ALA A 254 6.03 23.29 -5.86
C ALA A 254 5.66 21.99 -6.62
N ALA A 255 5.36 20.91 -5.89
CA ALA A 255 4.91 19.65 -6.48
C ALA A 255 3.58 19.84 -7.25
N GLN A 256 2.64 20.63 -6.72
CA GLN A 256 1.39 21.02 -7.39
C GLN A 256 1.63 21.74 -8.72
N THR A 257 2.77 22.42 -8.87
CA THR A 257 3.13 23.17 -10.09
C THR A 257 3.86 22.26 -11.10
N ALA A 258 4.76 21.38 -10.62
CA ALA A 258 5.54 20.48 -11.47
C ALA A 258 4.73 19.28 -11.98
N ALA A 259 3.91 18.67 -11.14
CA ALA A 259 3.07 17.50 -11.42
C ALA A 259 1.58 17.79 -11.10
N PRO A 260 0.93 18.73 -11.81
CA PRO A 260 -0.42 19.20 -11.47
C PRO A 260 -1.51 18.14 -11.63
N ASP A 261 -1.25 17.12 -12.45
CA ASP A 261 -2.21 16.06 -12.79
C ASP A 261 -2.17 14.88 -11.80
N ALA A 262 -1.28 14.91 -10.80
CA ALA A 262 -1.06 13.83 -9.82
C ALA A 262 -1.62 14.15 -8.42
N MET A 263 -2.05 13.12 -7.70
CA MET A 263 -2.37 13.24 -6.28
C MET A 263 -1.10 13.50 -5.46
N LEU A 264 -1.11 14.54 -4.63
CA LEU A 264 0.02 14.88 -3.75
C LEU A 264 -0.16 14.19 -2.40
N VAL A 265 0.78 13.31 -2.06
CA VAL A 265 0.67 12.38 -0.92
C VAL A 265 1.72 12.69 0.15
N ILE A 266 1.30 12.65 1.40
CA ILE A 266 2.18 12.59 2.57
C ILE A 266 2.25 11.14 3.04
N ASN A 267 3.43 10.54 3.07
CA ASN A 267 3.62 9.10 3.29
C ASN A 267 4.48 8.84 4.54
N ASP A 268 4.02 8.02 5.49
CA ASP A 268 4.75 7.71 6.73
C ASP A 268 4.41 6.30 7.28
N TYR A 269 5.29 5.75 8.13
CA TYR A 269 5.14 4.46 8.81
C TYR A 269 4.58 4.60 10.23
N ALA A 270 4.35 3.46 10.89
CA ALA A 270 3.82 3.38 12.26
C ALA A 270 2.47 4.10 12.47
N ILE A 271 1.66 4.22 11.40
CA ILE A 271 0.24 4.58 11.47
C ILE A 271 -0.58 3.35 11.86
N LEU A 272 -0.67 2.35 10.96
CA LEU A 272 -1.35 1.08 11.24
C LEU A 272 -0.49 0.08 12.04
N PRO A 273 0.82 -0.10 11.80
CA PRO A 273 1.67 -0.96 12.64
C PRO A 273 1.80 -0.44 14.08
N GLY A 274 2.27 -1.30 14.99
CA GLY A 274 2.45 -0.98 16.42
C GLY A 274 1.24 -1.30 17.31
N GLY A 275 0.65 -2.50 17.14
CA GLY A 275 -0.33 -3.10 18.04
C GLY A 275 -1.62 -2.31 18.26
N ASP A 276 -2.37 -2.65 19.30
CA ASP A 276 -3.69 -2.03 19.59
C ASP A 276 -3.61 -0.81 20.53
N ASN A 277 -2.44 -0.56 21.12
CA ASN A 277 -2.23 0.55 22.05
C ASN A 277 -2.06 1.89 21.33
N PRO A 278 -2.48 3.03 21.92
CA PRO A 278 -2.07 4.35 21.45
C PRO A 278 -0.53 4.49 21.53
N THR A 279 0.11 4.86 20.42
CA THR A 279 1.58 5.02 20.34
C THR A 279 1.94 6.46 19.97
N LYS A 280 3.11 6.94 20.44
CA LYS A 280 3.59 8.28 20.08
C LYS A 280 3.70 8.49 18.55
N PRO A 281 4.23 7.54 17.74
CA PRO A 281 4.26 7.70 16.29
C PRO A 281 2.89 7.96 15.64
N ARG A 282 1.83 7.27 16.10
CA ARG A 282 0.45 7.49 15.62
C ARG A 282 -0.03 8.92 15.91
N MET A 283 0.27 9.43 17.11
CA MET A 283 -0.08 10.79 17.51
C MET A 283 0.72 11.83 16.71
N ASP A 284 2.02 11.63 16.55
CA ASP A 284 2.91 12.52 15.80
C ASP A 284 2.48 12.63 14.32
N ASN A 285 2.22 11.49 13.66
CA ASN A 285 1.75 11.44 12.27
C ASN A 285 0.43 12.20 12.09
N PHE A 286 -0.54 11.95 12.98
CA PHE A 286 -1.84 12.61 12.96
C PHE A 286 -1.73 14.12 13.19
N THR A 287 -0.83 14.57 14.08
CA THR A 287 -0.55 15.99 14.31
C THR A 287 0.07 16.66 13.09
N ILE A 288 1.07 16.05 12.45
CA ILE A 288 1.73 16.60 11.25
C ILE A 288 0.73 16.77 10.10
N LEU A 289 -0.16 15.79 9.89
CA LEU A 289 -1.20 15.87 8.87
C LEU A 289 -2.23 16.96 9.19
N ARG A 290 -2.69 17.05 10.46
CA ARG A 290 -3.59 18.12 10.90
C ARG A 290 -2.97 19.50 10.71
N GLU A 291 -1.68 19.67 11.00
CA GLU A 291 -0.96 20.92 10.77
C GLU A 291 -0.90 21.30 9.29
N LEU A 292 -0.54 20.36 8.40
CA LEU A 292 -0.46 20.61 6.95
C LEU A 292 -1.82 20.96 6.33
N VAL A 293 -2.87 20.23 6.70
CA VAL A 293 -4.25 20.47 6.23
C VAL A 293 -4.77 21.79 6.79
N SER A 294 -4.57 22.08 8.08
CA SER A 294 -4.99 23.35 8.70
C SER A 294 -4.22 24.56 8.16
N ALA A 295 -2.96 24.37 7.76
CA ALA A 295 -2.17 25.40 7.08
C ALA A 295 -2.61 25.61 5.62
N GLY A 296 -3.54 24.80 5.08
CA GLY A 296 -3.99 24.87 3.69
C GLY A 296 -2.87 24.54 2.71
N ALA A 297 -2.14 23.45 2.95
CA ALA A 297 -1.23 22.86 1.97
C ALA A 297 -2.00 21.88 1.04
N PRO A 298 -1.63 21.76 -0.25
CA PRO A 298 -2.32 20.86 -1.18
C PRO A 298 -1.90 19.41 -0.90
N VAL A 299 -2.63 18.74 0.00
CA VAL A 299 -2.52 17.30 0.27
C VAL A 299 -3.78 16.64 -0.28
N HIS A 300 -3.61 15.71 -1.22
CA HIS A 300 -4.72 15.06 -1.94
C HIS A 300 -5.01 13.64 -1.43
N ALA A 301 -4.02 12.97 -0.83
CA ALA A 301 -4.22 11.70 -0.13
C ALA A 301 -3.20 11.50 1.00
N ILE A 302 -3.43 10.50 1.84
CA ILE A 302 -2.56 10.14 2.96
C ILE A 302 -1.98 8.74 2.72
N GLY A 303 -0.66 8.65 2.64
CA GLY A 303 0.09 7.40 2.41
C GLY A 303 0.40 6.69 3.72
N PHE A 304 -0.10 5.47 3.86
CA PHE A 304 0.12 4.61 5.00
C PHE A 304 1.07 3.47 4.59
N GLN A 305 2.36 3.60 4.90
CA GLN A 305 3.37 2.61 4.49
C GLN A 305 2.98 1.19 4.93
N SER A 306 2.46 1.02 6.15
CA SER A 306 1.88 -0.25 6.61
C SER A 306 2.88 -1.42 6.64
N HIS A 307 4.15 -1.14 6.92
CA HIS A 307 5.18 -2.14 7.22
C HIS A 307 4.94 -2.85 8.56
N PHE A 308 4.49 -4.11 8.55
CA PHE A 308 4.33 -4.94 9.76
C PHE A 308 5.58 -5.78 10.01
N LYS A 309 6.68 -5.08 10.35
CA LYS A 309 8.04 -5.63 10.59
C LYS A 309 8.33 -5.73 12.08
N ASP A 310 8.24 -4.60 12.78
CA ASP A 310 8.36 -4.51 14.23
C ASP A 310 7.06 -4.93 14.92
N LEU A 311 6.83 -6.25 14.95
CA LEU A 311 5.76 -6.89 15.73
C LEU A 311 5.88 -6.49 17.22
N GLU A 312 4.77 -6.18 17.90
CA GLU A 312 4.81 -5.74 19.31
C GLU A 312 5.43 -6.84 20.18
N PHE A 313 6.66 -6.61 20.69
CA PHE A 313 7.29 -7.54 21.62
C PHE A 313 6.60 -7.46 22.98
N ARG A 314 5.76 -8.44 23.28
CA ARG A 314 5.01 -8.48 24.54
C ARG A 314 5.82 -9.11 25.67
N PRO A 315 5.55 -8.76 26.95
CA PRO A 315 6.29 -9.32 28.10
C PRO A 315 6.19 -10.85 28.29
N ASN A 316 5.26 -11.52 27.60
CA ASN A 316 5.12 -12.97 27.53
C ASN A 316 5.93 -13.63 26.38
N GLY A 317 6.62 -12.83 25.55
CA GLY A 317 7.38 -13.27 24.39
C GLY A 317 6.58 -13.41 23.09
N SER A 318 5.27 -13.08 23.05
CA SER A 318 4.54 -13.03 21.76
C SER A 318 4.92 -11.78 20.96
N ARG A 319 4.69 -11.86 19.65
CA ARG A 319 4.96 -10.81 18.66
C ARG A 319 3.67 -10.52 17.88
N ASP A 320 2.81 -9.72 18.47
CA ASP A 320 1.47 -9.45 17.92
C ASP A 320 1.50 -8.36 16.83
N VAL A 321 0.67 -8.52 15.80
CA VAL A 321 0.31 -7.43 14.86
C VAL A 321 -0.92 -6.67 15.34
N THR A 322 -1.11 -5.46 14.81
CA THR A 322 -2.30 -4.65 15.09
C THR A 322 -3.57 -5.40 14.75
N GLY A 323 -4.53 -5.47 15.67
CA GLY A 323 -5.82 -6.11 15.46
C GLY A 323 -6.60 -5.44 14.32
N ILE A 324 -7.27 -6.25 13.50
CA ILE A 324 -8.01 -5.76 12.34
C ILE A 324 -9.16 -4.79 12.72
N PRO A 325 -9.89 -4.97 13.84
CA PRO A 325 -10.82 -3.95 14.33
C PRO A 325 -10.14 -2.61 14.64
N HIS A 326 -8.88 -2.61 15.12
CA HIS A 326 -8.13 -1.38 15.38
C HIS A 326 -7.61 -0.73 14.08
N VAL A 327 -7.19 -1.54 13.10
CA VAL A 327 -6.90 -1.05 11.73
C VAL A 327 -8.10 -0.29 11.16
N ILE A 328 -9.31 -0.85 11.29
CA ILE A 328 -10.54 -0.20 10.84
C ILE A 328 -10.81 1.10 11.63
N ASN A 329 -10.71 1.07 12.97
CA ASN A 329 -10.90 2.26 13.81
C ASN A 329 -9.91 3.40 13.49
N LEU A 330 -8.68 3.07 13.10
CA LEU A 330 -7.66 4.04 12.67
C LEU A 330 -8.06 4.66 11.31
N LEU A 331 -8.45 3.84 10.33
CA LEU A 331 -8.94 4.32 9.03
C LEU A 331 -10.18 5.22 9.18
N ASP A 332 -11.17 4.81 9.97
CA ASP A 332 -12.37 5.60 10.30
C ASP A 332 -12.01 6.95 10.97
N SER A 333 -10.93 6.99 11.74
CA SER A 333 -10.49 8.20 12.45
C SER A 333 -9.75 9.18 11.56
N TYR A 334 -8.95 8.69 10.61
CA TYR A 334 -8.33 9.53 9.58
C TYR A 334 -9.38 10.03 8.57
N GLN A 335 -10.33 9.19 8.15
CA GLN A 335 -11.46 9.61 7.31
C GLN A 335 -12.27 10.73 7.97
N ARG A 336 -12.60 10.59 9.26
CA ARG A 336 -13.42 11.55 10.01
C ARG A 336 -12.73 12.90 10.24
N GLU A 337 -11.41 12.92 10.40
CA GLU A 337 -10.65 14.15 10.62
C GLU A 337 -10.34 14.88 9.31
N PHE A 338 -9.85 14.16 8.30
CA PHE A 338 -9.25 14.78 7.11
C PHE A 338 -10.16 14.76 5.88
N GLY A 339 -11.08 13.80 5.78
CA GLY A 339 -11.92 13.60 4.59
C GLY A 339 -11.19 13.16 3.33
N LEU A 340 -9.86 13.00 3.38
CA LEU A 340 -9.00 12.64 2.25
C LEU A 340 -9.01 11.12 1.98
N PRO A 341 -8.76 10.70 0.72
CA PRO A 341 -8.37 9.33 0.39
C PRO A 341 -7.14 8.85 1.16
N ILE A 342 -7.10 7.55 1.44
CA ILE A 342 -6.02 6.85 2.12
C ILE A 342 -5.43 5.82 1.15
N GLN A 343 -4.12 5.86 0.97
CA GLN A 343 -3.40 4.91 0.12
C GLN A 343 -2.60 3.97 1.01
N ILE A 344 -2.74 2.67 0.85
CA ILE A 344 -1.87 1.70 1.53
C ILE A 344 -0.66 1.48 0.61
N THR A 345 0.49 2.04 0.99
CA THR A 345 1.57 2.35 0.02
C THR A 345 2.70 1.33 -0.03
N GLU A 346 3.02 0.67 1.08
CA GLU A 346 4.24 -0.16 1.21
C GLU A 346 3.96 -1.43 2.05
N PHE A 347 2.79 -2.06 1.88
CA PHE A 347 2.36 -3.17 2.73
C PHE A 347 3.30 -4.38 2.62
N ASP A 348 3.79 -4.81 3.77
CA ASP A 348 4.42 -6.10 3.97
C ASP A 348 4.19 -6.57 5.41
N ILE A 349 4.37 -7.86 5.65
CA ILE A 349 4.33 -8.47 6.97
C ILE A 349 5.46 -9.49 7.08
N GLN A 350 6.26 -9.35 8.14
CA GLN A 350 7.32 -10.29 8.50
C GLN A 350 6.81 -11.21 9.61
N SER A 351 6.92 -12.52 9.42
CA SER A 351 6.62 -13.52 10.44
C SER A 351 7.14 -14.90 10.02
N ASP A 352 7.73 -15.62 10.97
CA ASP A 352 8.07 -17.05 10.84
C ASP A 352 6.80 -17.93 10.80
N ASP A 353 5.68 -17.45 11.34
CA ASP A 353 4.38 -18.13 11.28
C ASP A 353 3.73 -17.86 9.91
N ALA A 354 3.85 -18.84 9.02
CA ALA A 354 3.31 -18.78 7.67
C ALA A 354 1.77 -18.69 7.63
N ASP A 355 1.08 -19.28 8.60
CA ASP A 355 -0.38 -19.24 8.70
C ASP A 355 -0.82 -17.85 9.18
N LEU A 356 -0.14 -17.25 10.18
CA LEU A 356 -0.40 -15.87 10.62
C LEU A 356 -0.17 -14.89 9.48
N LYS A 357 0.93 -15.07 8.73
CA LYS A 357 1.27 -14.22 7.58
C LYS A 357 0.20 -14.30 6.48
N ALA A 358 -0.33 -15.49 6.20
CA ALA A 358 -1.42 -15.69 5.25
C ALA A 358 -2.76 -15.14 5.76
N ASP A 359 -3.12 -15.44 7.02
CA ASP A 359 -4.32 -14.96 7.69
C ASP A 359 -4.38 -13.42 7.72
N TYR A 360 -3.29 -12.78 8.15
CA TYR A 360 -3.22 -11.32 8.23
C TYR A 360 -3.16 -10.67 6.85
N THR A 361 -2.51 -11.30 5.86
CA THR A 361 -2.54 -10.80 4.47
C THR A 361 -3.98 -10.79 3.94
N ARG A 362 -4.71 -11.91 4.05
CA ARG A 362 -6.15 -11.98 3.71
C ARG A 362 -6.94 -10.90 4.45
N ASP A 363 -6.78 -10.83 5.77
CA ASP A 363 -7.64 -10.00 6.61
C ASP A 363 -7.38 -8.50 6.46
N PHE A 364 -6.11 -8.11 6.30
CA PHE A 364 -5.70 -6.73 6.06
C PHE A 364 -6.14 -6.26 4.65
N LEU A 365 -6.03 -7.13 3.64
CA LEU A 365 -6.64 -6.90 2.32
C LEU A 365 -8.16 -6.70 2.45
N MET A 366 -8.87 -7.61 3.13
CA MET A 366 -10.33 -7.49 3.33
C MET A 366 -10.71 -6.20 4.07
N ALA A 367 -9.99 -5.84 5.11
CA ALA A 367 -10.26 -4.65 5.92
C ALA A 367 -10.11 -3.36 5.09
N THR A 368 -8.95 -3.19 4.46
CA THR A 368 -8.60 -2.01 3.66
C THR A 368 -9.47 -1.90 2.40
N PHE A 369 -9.62 -2.99 1.63
CA PHE A 369 -10.54 -3.02 0.49
C PHE A 369 -12.00 -2.74 0.90
N SER A 370 -12.43 -3.12 2.11
CA SER A 370 -13.77 -2.78 2.60
C SER A 370 -13.96 -1.33 3.05
N HIS A 371 -12.89 -0.56 3.27
CA HIS A 371 -12.98 0.78 3.86
C HIS A 371 -13.18 1.87 2.80
N PRO A 372 -14.24 2.70 2.88
CA PRO A 372 -14.63 3.57 1.77
C PRO A 372 -13.61 4.66 1.42
N SER A 373 -12.79 5.12 2.37
CA SER A 373 -11.73 6.10 2.09
C SER A 373 -10.44 5.50 1.54
N VAL A 374 -10.28 4.18 1.50
CA VAL A 374 -9.11 3.56 0.86
C VAL A 374 -9.35 3.44 -0.64
N ASP A 375 -8.40 3.83 -1.48
CA ASP A 375 -8.47 3.72 -2.95
C ASP A 375 -7.53 2.66 -3.55
N SER A 376 -6.48 2.30 -2.83
CA SER A 376 -5.35 1.52 -3.33
C SER A 376 -4.67 0.71 -2.22
N LEU A 377 -4.07 -0.41 -2.61
CA LEU A 377 -3.13 -1.18 -1.79
C LEU A 377 -1.97 -1.70 -2.62
N THR A 378 -0.77 -1.33 -2.20
CA THR A 378 0.51 -1.66 -2.82
C THR A 378 1.37 -2.47 -1.85
N PHE A 379 1.84 -3.63 -2.27
CA PHE A 379 2.82 -4.43 -1.53
C PHE A 379 4.24 -3.87 -1.70
N TRP A 380 5.12 -3.94 -0.71
CA TRP A 380 6.51 -3.49 -0.85
C TRP A 380 7.45 -4.51 -1.51
N GLY A 381 6.99 -5.04 -2.65
CA GLY A 381 7.62 -6.10 -3.43
C GLY A 381 6.81 -7.40 -3.35
N PHE A 382 6.92 -8.21 -4.41
CA PHE A 382 6.15 -9.46 -4.53
C PHE A 382 7.02 -10.73 -4.62
N TRP A 383 8.30 -10.58 -4.98
CA TRP A 383 9.21 -11.68 -5.30
C TRP A 383 10.42 -11.68 -4.38
N GLU A 384 10.66 -12.80 -3.72
CA GLU A 384 11.72 -13.01 -2.72
C GLU A 384 13.10 -12.58 -3.23
N GLY A 385 13.44 -12.91 -4.47
CA GLY A 385 14.73 -12.60 -5.09
C GLY A 385 15.01 -11.10 -5.33
N LYS A 386 14.00 -10.22 -5.19
CA LYS A 386 14.18 -8.76 -5.29
C LYS A 386 13.16 -7.94 -4.49
N MET A 387 13.22 -8.03 -3.16
CA MET A 387 12.54 -7.10 -2.26
C MET A 387 13.33 -6.86 -0.96
N SER A 388 13.06 -5.76 -0.25
CA SER A 388 13.74 -5.42 1.01
C SER A 388 13.32 -6.27 2.23
N SER A 389 12.38 -7.20 2.06
CA SER A 389 11.78 -7.98 3.15
C SER A 389 11.30 -9.34 2.62
N PRO A 390 12.22 -10.25 2.22
CA PRO A 390 11.90 -11.49 1.50
C PRO A 390 10.92 -12.41 2.24
N GLU A 391 10.92 -12.40 3.57
CA GLU A 391 9.91 -13.10 4.39
C GLU A 391 8.47 -12.74 4.03
N GLY A 392 8.21 -11.49 3.59
CA GLY A 392 6.89 -11.02 3.18
C GLY A 392 6.49 -11.39 1.74
N ALA A 393 7.35 -12.07 0.98
CA ALA A 393 7.13 -12.33 -0.45
C ALA A 393 5.83 -13.09 -0.74
N LEU A 394 5.21 -12.76 -1.88
CA LEU A 394 4.05 -13.49 -2.43
C LEU A 394 4.48 -14.65 -3.33
N PHE A 395 5.71 -14.58 -3.85
CA PHE A 395 6.35 -15.59 -4.69
C PHE A 395 7.79 -15.81 -4.25
N ASP A 396 8.20 -17.08 -4.12
CA ASP A 396 9.57 -17.45 -3.76
C ASP A 396 10.58 -17.18 -4.89
N ASN A 397 11.87 -17.41 -4.63
CA ASN A 397 12.96 -17.25 -5.61
C ASN A 397 12.69 -17.92 -6.98
N ASP A 398 11.98 -19.05 -7.02
CA ASP A 398 11.67 -19.79 -8.25
C ASP A 398 10.32 -19.41 -8.90
N PHE A 399 9.58 -18.48 -8.28
CA PHE A 399 8.22 -18.03 -8.60
C PHE A 399 7.10 -19.04 -8.27
N ASN A 400 7.34 -19.96 -7.33
CA ASN A 400 6.25 -20.67 -6.66
C ASN A 400 5.49 -19.71 -5.73
N ILE A 401 4.21 -19.97 -5.51
CA ILE A 401 3.36 -19.09 -4.70
C ILE A 401 3.49 -19.41 -3.20
N THR A 402 3.65 -18.38 -2.37
CA THR A 402 3.68 -18.52 -0.90
C THR A 402 2.26 -18.58 -0.33
N PRO A 403 2.04 -19.05 0.92
CA PRO A 403 0.71 -19.07 1.54
C PRO A 403 0.03 -17.68 1.57
N ASN A 404 0.80 -16.62 1.84
CA ASN A 404 0.31 -15.24 1.79
C ASN A 404 0.13 -14.72 0.35
N GLY A 405 0.92 -15.17 -0.62
CA GLY A 405 0.65 -14.95 -2.04
C GLY A 405 -0.65 -15.60 -2.51
N GLN A 406 -0.93 -16.82 -2.06
CA GLN A 406 -2.18 -17.53 -2.35
C GLN A 406 -3.38 -16.80 -1.76
N ALA A 407 -3.28 -16.35 -0.50
CA ALA A 407 -4.31 -15.52 0.15
C ALA A 407 -4.60 -14.22 -0.64
N TYR A 408 -3.58 -13.56 -1.20
CA TYR A 408 -3.74 -12.40 -2.07
C TYR A 408 -4.45 -12.74 -3.40
N LEU A 409 -4.02 -13.80 -4.10
CA LEU A 409 -4.64 -14.19 -5.37
C LEU A 409 -6.06 -14.73 -5.22
N ASP A 410 -6.38 -15.43 -4.13
CA ASP A 410 -7.74 -15.89 -3.85
C ASP A 410 -8.71 -14.71 -3.71
N LEU A 411 -8.32 -13.64 -3.03
CA LEU A 411 -9.12 -12.43 -2.96
C LEU A 411 -9.16 -11.70 -4.31
N VAL A 412 -8.01 -11.27 -4.85
CA VAL A 412 -7.98 -10.34 -6.00
C VAL A 412 -8.28 -11.01 -7.35
N GLN A 413 -7.90 -12.28 -7.53
CA GLN A 413 -8.05 -12.99 -8.81
C GLN A 413 -9.22 -13.99 -8.85
N ARG A 414 -9.83 -14.33 -7.71
CA ARG A 414 -11.01 -15.23 -7.65
C ARG A 414 -12.25 -14.58 -7.04
N GLU A 415 -12.18 -14.09 -5.80
CA GLU A 415 -13.38 -13.64 -5.06
C GLU A 415 -13.82 -12.22 -5.40
N TRP A 416 -12.88 -11.33 -5.76
CA TRP A 416 -13.15 -9.95 -6.11
C TRP A 416 -13.18 -9.70 -7.63
N ARG A 417 -13.53 -10.72 -8.43
CA ARG A 417 -13.78 -10.57 -9.87
C ARG A 417 -15.27 -10.72 -10.19
N THR A 418 -15.71 -10.07 -11.27
CA THR A 418 -17.04 -10.29 -11.86
C THR A 418 -16.90 -11.08 -13.15
N GLU A 419 -17.60 -12.21 -13.24
CA GLU A 419 -17.84 -12.94 -14.49
C GLU A 419 -19.30 -13.41 -14.49
N ALA A 420 -20.20 -12.47 -14.74
CA ALA A 420 -21.64 -12.70 -14.64
C ALA A 420 -22.20 -13.16 -16.00
N VAL A 421 -22.95 -14.27 -15.99
CA VAL A 421 -23.58 -14.83 -17.20
C VAL A 421 -25.09 -14.95 -16.97
N GLY A 422 -25.89 -14.55 -17.97
CA GLY A 422 -27.34 -14.70 -17.92
C GLY A 422 -28.03 -14.51 -19.26
N GLY A 423 -29.37 -14.56 -19.25
CA GLY A 423 -30.20 -14.29 -20.42
C GLY A 423 -30.99 -12.99 -20.26
N THR A 424 -31.20 -12.25 -21.35
CA THR A 424 -32.08 -11.07 -21.34
C THR A 424 -33.56 -11.44 -21.15
N ASN A 425 -34.29 -10.58 -20.44
CA ASN A 425 -35.72 -10.71 -20.18
C ASN A 425 -36.58 -10.37 -21.42
N SER A 426 -37.90 -10.23 -21.25
CA SER A 426 -38.84 -9.82 -22.32
C SER A 426 -38.51 -8.48 -22.98
N ASP A 427 -37.88 -7.59 -22.23
CA ASP A 427 -37.65 -6.19 -22.58
C ASP A 427 -36.21 -6.01 -23.12
N GLY A 428 -35.51 -7.13 -23.36
CA GLY A 428 -34.12 -7.16 -23.83
C GLY A 428 -33.10 -6.86 -22.74
N ILE A 429 -33.50 -6.81 -21.46
CA ILE A 429 -32.64 -6.36 -20.35
C ILE A 429 -32.04 -7.56 -19.60
N PHE A 430 -30.74 -7.51 -19.34
CA PHE A 430 -30.04 -8.30 -18.33
C PHE A 430 -29.50 -7.35 -17.24
N VAL A 431 -29.69 -7.69 -15.96
CA VAL A 431 -29.19 -6.92 -14.82
C VAL A 431 -28.36 -7.81 -13.90
N THR A 432 -27.26 -7.28 -13.39
CA THR A 432 -26.41 -7.92 -12.38
C THR A 432 -25.73 -6.88 -11.49
N ARG A 433 -25.00 -7.31 -10.45
CA ARG A 433 -24.27 -6.42 -9.52
C ARG A 433 -22.81 -6.83 -9.42
N GLY A 434 -21.92 -6.05 -10.04
CA GLY A 434 -20.51 -6.38 -10.24
C GLY A 434 -19.56 -5.43 -9.49
N PHE A 435 -18.31 -5.84 -9.34
CA PHE A 435 -17.22 -4.99 -8.83
C PHE A 435 -16.92 -3.82 -9.79
N LYS A 436 -16.61 -2.65 -9.23
CA LYS A 436 -16.31 -1.43 -10.00
C LYS A 436 -15.03 -1.58 -10.82
N GLY A 437 -14.99 -0.95 -12.00
CA GLY A 437 -13.89 -1.05 -12.96
C GLY A 437 -14.36 -1.32 -14.39
N GLU A 438 -13.43 -1.73 -15.25
CA GLU A 438 -13.66 -1.89 -16.69
C GLU A 438 -14.24 -3.26 -17.03
N TYR A 439 -15.31 -3.28 -17.81
CA TYR A 439 -15.98 -4.48 -18.30
C TYR A 439 -15.75 -4.71 -19.79
N LEU A 440 -15.64 -5.98 -20.16
CA LEU A 440 -15.98 -6.49 -21.47
C LEU A 440 -17.34 -7.19 -21.36
N VAL A 441 -18.31 -6.72 -22.14
CA VAL A 441 -19.64 -7.33 -22.27
C VAL A 441 -19.72 -8.03 -23.61
N THR A 442 -19.92 -9.34 -23.59
CA THR A 442 -20.17 -10.16 -24.79
C THR A 442 -21.64 -10.56 -24.82
N VAL A 443 -22.28 -10.42 -25.98
CA VAL A 443 -23.68 -10.77 -26.22
C VAL A 443 -23.78 -11.76 -27.38
N GLU A 444 -24.42 -12.89 -27.14
CA GLU A 444 -24.64 -13.97 -28.11
C GLU A 444 -26.15 -14.17 -28.35
N HIS A 445 -26.58 -14.04 -29.61
CA HIS A 445 -27.97 -14.33 -29.99
C HIS A 445 -28.06 -14.72 -31.48
N GLY A 446 -28.89 -15.71 -31.82
CA GLY A 446 -29.16 -16.09 -33.22
C GLY A 446 -27.94 -16.55 -34.03
N GLY A 447 -26.85 -16.99 -33.37
CA GLY A 447 -25.57 -17.32 -34.00
C GLY A 447 -24.64 -16.12 -34.24
N GLN A 448 -25.07 -14.90 -33.91
CA GLN A 448 -24.22 -13.71 -33.88
C GLN A 448 -23.60 -13.53 -32.50
N THR A 449 -22.42 -12.88 -32.46
CA THR A 449 -21.76 -12.39 -31.24
C THR A 449 -21.44 -10.91 -31.41
N GLN A 450 -21.68 -10.11 -30.37
CA GLN A 450 -21.27 -8.71 -30.28
C GLN A 450 -20.49 -8.47 -29.00
N GLN A 451 -19.58 -7.48 -29.02
CA GLN A 451 -18.79 -7.09 -27.86
C GLN A 451 -18.75 -5.58 -27.70
N VAL A 452 -18.92 -5.11 -26.46
CA VAL A 452 -18.77 -3.70 -26.06
C VAL A 452 -17.98 -3.62 -24.75
N THR A 453 -17.32 -2.48 -24.50
CA THR A 453 -16.69 -2.17 -23.23
C THR A 453 -17.47 -1.11 -22.46
N GLY A 454 -17.22 -0.99 -21.15
CA GLY A 454 -17.81 0.07 -20.32
C GLY A 454 -17.28 0.07 -18.88
N SER A 455 -17.25 1.25 -18.28
CA SER A 455 -16.64 1.52 -16.98
C SER A 455 -17.70 1.63 -15.87
N LEU A 456 -17.67 0.73 -14.89
CA LEU A 456 -18.61 0.70 -13.77
C LEU A 456 -18.07 1.52 -12.58
N GLY A 457 -18.59 2.72 -12.40
CA GLY A 457 -18.23 3.64 -11.31
C GLY A 457 -19.14 3.54 -10.07
N ASP A 458 -19.41 4.68 -9.43
CA ASP A 458 -20.33 4.75 -8.27
C ASP A 458 -21.83 4.64 -8.64
N GLY A 459 -22.18 4.97 -9.89
CA GLY A 459 -23.54 4.83 -10.42
C GLY A 459 -23.77 3.47 -11.12
N GLU A 460 -24.99 3.30 -11.64
CA GLU A 460 -25.33 2.17 -12.52
C GLU A 460 -24.65 2.32 -13.88
N LEU A 461 -24.04 1.23 -14.39
CA LEU A 461 -23.57 1.19 -15.78
C LEU A 461 -24.69 0.68 -16.68
N GLU A 462 -25.33 1.60 -17.40
CA GLU A 462 -26.24 1.28 -18.51
C GLU A 462 -25.45 1.09 -19.81
N LEU A 463 -25.61 -0.07 -20.46
CA LEU A 463 -25.07 -0.34 -21.79
C LEU A 463 -26.18 -0.78 -22.74
N VAL A 464 -26.12 -0.31 -23.99
CA VAL A 464 -26.99 -0.76 -25.08
C VAL A 464 -26.15 -1.52 -26.10
N VAL A 465 -26.53 -2.76 -26.41
CA VAL A 465 -25.87 -3.61 -27.40
C VAL A 465 -26.83 -3.86 -28.56
N THR A 466 -26.46 -3.39 -29.75
CA THR A 466 -27.22 -3.60 -30.97
C THR A 466 -26.76 -4.87 -31.68
N MET A 467 -27.68 -5.81 -31.87
CA MET A 467 -27.50 -6.99 -32.71
C MET A 467 -27.99 -6.69 -34.13
N ALA A 468 -27.34 -7.26 -35.15
CA ALA A 468 -27.86 -7.15 -36.52
C ALA A 468 -29.13 -8.01 -36.66
N ALA A 469 -30.07 -7.60 -37.51
CA ALA A 469 -31.32 -8.33 -37.70
C ALA A 469 -31.04 -9.78 -38.17
N THR A 470 -31.50 -10.77 -37.40
CA THR A 470 -31.42 -12.18 -37.82
C THR A 470 -32.38 -12.40 -38.98
N ALA A 471 -31.85 -12.59 -40.19
CA ALA A 471 -32.65 -12.90 -41.37
C ALA A 471 -33.57 -14.09 -41.08
N ALA A 472 -34.88 -13.86 -41.15
CA ALA A 472 -35.87 -14.88 -40.81
C ALA A 472 -35.72 -16.09 -41.74
N SER A 473 -35.44 -17.26 -41.17
CA SER A 473 -35.33 -18.51 -41.91
C SER A 473 -36.71 -18.89 -42.44
N GLN A 474 -36.96 -18.55 -43.71
CA GLN A 474 -38.16 -18.96 -44.44
C GLN A 474 -38.23 -20.50 -44.41
N LYS A 475 -39.39 -21.01 -43.96
CA LYS A 475 -39.77 -22.41 -43.92
C LYS A 475 -41.04 -22.61 -44.73
#